data_AF-A0A352V6U5-F1
#
_entry.id   AF-A0A352V6U5-F1
#
_cell.length_a   1.000
_cell.length_b   1.000
_cell.length_c   1.000
_cell.angle_alpha   90.00
_cell.angle_beta   90.00
_cell.angle_gamma   90.00
#
_symmetry.space_group_name_H-M   'P 1'
#
loop_
_entity.id
_entity.type
_entity.pdbx_description
1 polymer ?
#
loop_
_entity_poly.entity_id
_entity_poly.type
_entity_poly.pdbx_seq_one_letter_code
_entity_poly.pdbx_strand_id
1 'polypeptide(L)'
;MIEWIIPLLIAGIILGIFYFLEFSGLLRIFDKTGDILNYPMAFFTGVIASLSSCFAVVGSIVIAFAVTWKVDSKENQYFALLKPNLLFHTGRIVSFFILGGLLGLLGGELIISSHTAAAVNIFVSLIMLLLGLHIIGLIPSINAFGIKMPLILTNQMSSLKKSSRLLAPVTLGMLTFFLPCGFTQSMQIFSLGSGSFMKGGLYMALFALGTLPVLFIAGVTAMFAKQSYFVSLKRAGAILIIIFSFLMLTSGITLLNNKPVTKTNAIESITANEPVQVVTMHIKYRGFTPEVLKIKQGVKVRWEIYGDEVTGCTNAILFPYANIQVKIPRNEVTIVEFMPAKKGYLPFSCWMGMVRGVFLVE
;
A
#
# COMPACT_ATOMS: atom_id res chain seq x y z
N MET A 1 -8.82 -21.66 -23.95
CA MET A 1 -8.56 -22.05 -22.54
C MET A 1 -7.08 -22.03 -22.17
N ILE A 2 -6.17 -22.59 -22.98
CA ILE A 2 -4.72 -22.68 -22.66
C ILE A 2 -4.06 -21.32 -22.40
N GLU A 3 -4.48 -20.26 -23.11
CA GLU A 3 -3.91 -18.91 -22.93
C GLU A 3 -4.14 -18.27 -21.55
N TRP A 4 -5.03 -18.83 -20.72
CA TRP A 4 -5.34 -18.33 -19.37
C TRP A 4 -4.63 -19.14 -18.27
N ILE A 5 -4.16 -20.34 -18.58
CA ILE A 5 -3.49 -21.23 -17.61
C ILE A 5 -2.18 -20.58 -17.14
N ILE A 6 -1.37 -20.08 -18.06
CA ILE A 6 -0.07 -19.49 -17.73
C ILE A 6 -0.23 -18.22 -16.86
N PRO A 7 -1.09 -17.24 -17.20
CA PRO A 7 -1.35 -16.09 -16.33
C PRO A 7 -1.84 -16.46 -14.92
N LEU A 8 -2.75 -17.43 -14.81
CA LEU A 8 -3.30 -17.88 -13.54
C LEU A 8 -2.24 -18.57 -12.67
N LEU A 9 -1.37 -19.39 -13.29
CA LEU A 9 -0.24 -20.00 -12.60
C LEU A 9 0.75 -18.95 -12.09
N ILE A 10 1.10 -17.95 -12.91
CA ILE A 10 2.01 -16.86 -12.49
C ILE A 10 1.41 -16.10 -11.30
N ALA A 11 0.13 -15.72 -11.37
CA ALA A 11 -0.55 -15.04 -10.27
C ALA A 11 -0.61 -15.91 -9.00
N GLY A 12 -0.91 -17.19 -9.14
CA GLY A 12 -0.93 -18.15 -8.04
C GLY A 12 0.43 -18.36 -7.38
N ILE A 13 1.52 -18.42 -8.16
CA ILE A 13 2.89 -18.52 -7.64
C ILE A 13 3.26 -17.26 -6.86
N ILE A 14 2.95 -16.06 -7.39
CA ILE A 14 3.23 -14.80 -6.69
C ILE A 14 2.49 -14.74 -5.35
N LEU A 15 1.20 -15.11 -5.32
CA LEU A 15 0.42 -15.18 -4.08
C LEU A 15 0.96 -16.24 -3.13
N GLY A 16 1.38 -17.41 -3.64
CA GLY A 16 1.98 -18.48 -2.84
C GLY A 16 3.30 -18.07 -2.18
N ILE A 17 4.18 -17.39 -2.93
CA ILE A 17 5.43 -16.83 -2.39
C ILE A 17 5.12 -15.79 -1.30
N PHE A 18 4.14 -14.92 -1.52
CA PHE A 18 3.72 -13.94 -0.52
C PHE A 18 3.26 -14.61 0.77
N TYR A 19 2.33 -15.56 0.69
CA TYR A 19 1.86 -16.32 1.85
C TYR A 19 2.97 -17.13 2.54
N PHE A 20 3.90 -17.69 1.77
CA PHE A 20 5.05 -18.42 2.31
C PHE A 20 6.00 -17.49 3.08
N LEU A 21 6.32 -16.32 2.54
CA LEU A 21 7.15 -15.32 3.21
C LEU A 21 6.49 -14.83 4.51
N GLU A 22 5.17 -14.66 4.50
CA GLU A 22 4.39 -14.32 5.69
C GLU A 22 4.40 -15.45 6.73
N PHE A 23 4.21 -16.70 6.29
CA PHE A 23 4.20 -17.88 7.16
C PHE A 23 5.56 -18.18 7.78
N SER A 24 6.64 -18.05 7.00
CA SER A 24 8.02 -18.30 7.44
C SER A 24 8.49 -17.37 8.56
N GLY A 25 7.76 -16.29 8.84
CA GLY A 25 8.13 -15.32 9.87
C GLY A 25 9.39 -14.52 9.53
N LEU A 26 9.91 -14.61 8.30
CA LEU A 26 11.04 -13.80 7.83
C LEU A 26 10.72 -12.30 7.94
N LEU A 27 9.45 -11.92 7.77
CA LEU A 27 8.94 -10.58 8.02
C LEU A 27 9.01 -10.14 9.49
N ARG A 28 9.01 -11.08 10.45
CA ARG A 28 9.09 -10.82 11.90
C ARG A 28 10.51 -10.47 12.38
N ILE A 29 11.54 -10.84 11.61
CA ILE A 29 12.95 -10.59 11.97
C ILE A 29 13.28 -9.09 11.78
N PHE A 30 12.61 -8.41 10.85
CA PHE A 30 12.79 -6.98 10.60
C PHE A 30 12.15 -6.07 11.66
N ASP A 31 11.29 -6.61 12.53
CA ASP A 31 10.54 -5.83 13.53
C ASP A 31 11.17 -5.82 14.93
N LYS A 32 12.15 -6.70 15.22
CA LYS A 32 12.77 -6.80 16.55
C LYS A 32 13.82 -5.74 16.88
N THR A 33 14.17 -4.87 15.94
CA THR A 33 15.26 -3.89 16.12
C THR A 33 14.64 -2.50 16.31
N GLY A 34 14.87 -1.90 17.49
CA GLY A 34 14.23 -0.67 17.99
C GLY A 34 14.46 0.61 17.16
N ASP A 35 14.11 1.75 17.78
CA ASP A 35 13.88 3.12 17.24
C ASP A 35 14.90 3.74 16.25
N ILE A 36 15.94 3.01 15.85
CA ILE A 36 17.03 3.45 14.96
C ILE A 36 16.81 2.97 13.50
N LEU A 37 15.81 2.13 13.18
CA LEU A 37 15.73 1.47 11.86
C LEU A 37 14.36 1.54 11.12
N ASN A 38 13.70 2.69 11.12
CA ASN A 38 12.54 2.93 10.22
C ASN A 38 12.94 2.99 8.72
N TYR A 39 14.21 3.22 8.41
CA TYR A 39 14.75 3.33 7.06
C TYR A 39 14.93 1.96 6.36
N PRO A 40 15.55 0.95 6.99
CA PRO A 40 15.56 -0.41 6.44
C PRO A 40 14.16 -0.96 6.18
N MET A 41 13.20 -0.69 7.06
CA MET A 41 11.81 -1.14 6.87
C MET A 41 11.22 -0.58 5.58
N ALA A 42 11.43 0.72 5.27
CA ALA A 42 11.00 1.30 4.00
C ALA A 42 11.66 0.62 2.78
N PHE A 43 12.96 0.34 2.86
CA PHE A 43 13.69 -0.37 1.80
C PHE A 43 13.17 -1.80 1.57
N PHE A 44 13.06 -2.60 2.64
CA PHE A 44 12.56 -3.98 2.53
C PHE A 44 11.09 -4.04 2.11
N THR A 45 10.27 -3.09 2.57
CA THR A 45 8.89 -2.94 2.06
C THR A 45 8.88 -2.69 0.56
N GLY A 46 9.84 -1.91 0.03
CA GLY A 46 10.06 -1.75 -1.40
C GLY A 46 10.37 -3.08 -2.10
N VAL A 47 11.30 -3.87 -1.56
CA VAL A 47 11.63 -5.20 -2.13
C VAL A 47 10.38 -6.09 -2.19
N ILE A 48 9.64 -6.20 -1.09
CA ILE A 48 8.42 -7.02 -0.99
C ILE A 48 7.33 -6.50 -1.95
N ALA A 49 7.12 -5.18 -1.98
CA ALA A 49 6.15 -4.55 -2.85
C ALA A 49 6.44 -4.87 -4.32
N SER A 50 7.72 -4.84 -4.72
CA SER A 50 8.18 -5.14 -6.08
C SER A 50 8.04 -6.61 -6.48
N LEU A 51 7.75 -7.51 -5.54
CA LEU A 51 7.41 -8.92 -5.79
C LEU A 51 5.90 -9.19 -5.70
N SER A 52 5.09 -8.16 -5.40
CA SER A 52 3.65 -8.27 -5.16
C SER A 52 2.83 -7.53 -6.23
N SER A 53 1.70 -6.93 -5.88
CA SER A 53 0.82 -6.18 -6.80
C SER A 53 1.48 -4.95 -7.42
N CYS A 54 2.52 -4.38 -6.81
CA CYS A 54 3.24 -3.25 -7.42
C CYS A 54 4.03 -3.70 -8.65
N PHE A 55 4.47 -4.96 -8.71
CA PHE A 55 5.11 -5.53 -9.90
C PHE A 55 4.15 -5.53 -11.09
N ALA A 56 2.88 -5.87 -10.86
CA ALA A 56 1.86 -5.90 -11.89
C ALA A 56 1.70 -4.56 -12.62
N VAL A 57 1.68 -3.45 -11.86
CA VAL A 57 1.50 -2.11 -12.41
C VAL A 57 2.84 -1.51 -12.87
N VAL A 58 3.82 -1.40 -11.98
CA VAL A 58 5.07 -0.70 -12.26
C VAL A 58 5.97 -1.55 -13.15
N GLY A 59 6.02 -2.86 -12.94
CA GLY A 59 6.78 -3.78 -13.79
C GLY A 59 6.26 -3.81 -15.22
N SER A 60 4.94 -3.83 -15.44
CA SER A 60 4.38 -3.81 -16.81
C SER A 60 4.71 -2.51 -17.55
N ILE A 61 4.76 -1.38 -16.84
CA ILE A 61 5.17 -0.08 -17.39
C ILE A 61 6.65 -0.10 -17.79
N VAL A 62 7.53 -0.54 -16.88
CA VAL A 62 8.99 -0.64 -17.12
C VAL A 62 9.27 -1.54 -18.32
N ILE A 63 8.60 -2.70 -18.38
CA ILE A 63 8.73 -3.68 -19.47
C ILE A 63 8.23 -3.11 -20.80
N ALA A 64 7.04 -2.49 -20.84
CA ALA A 64 6.48 -1.93 -22.06
C ALA A 64 7.37 -0.80 -22.63
N PHE A 65 7.99 -0.02 -21.76
CA PHE A 65 8.91 1.02 -22.17
C PHE A 65 10.25 0.45 -22.68
N ALA A 66 10.80 -0.56 -21.99
CA ALA A 66 12.04 -1.22 -22.41
C ALA A 66 11.95 -1.80 -23.83
N VAL A 67 10.81 -2.39 -24.20
CA VAL A 67 10.58 -2.97 -25.54
C VAL A 67 10.35 -1.93 -26.63
N THR A 68 9.79 -0.77 -26.28
CA THR A 68 9.52 0.32 -27.26
C THR A 68 10.70 1.25 -27.47
N TRP A 69 11.75 1.12 -26.66
CA TRP A 69 12.97 1.91 -26.76
C TRP A 69 13.76 1.56 -28.03
N LYS A 70 13.92 2.56 -28.91
CA LYS A 70 14.76 2.42 -30.11
C LYS A 70 16.22 2.68 -29.73
N VAL A 71 17.04 1.63 -29.78
CA VAL A 71 18.50 1.71 -29.64
C VAL A 71 19.08 2.57 -30.76
N ASP A 72 19.92 3.54 -30.41
CA ASP A 72 20.65 4.32 -31.40
C ASP A 72 21.87 3.52 -31.89
N SER A 73 22.04 3.45 -33.21
CA SER A 73 23.12 2.73 -33.89
C SER A 73 24.55 3.15 -33.51
N LYS A 74 24.73 4.36 -32.93
CA LYS A 74 26.03 4.87 -32.49
C LYS A 74 26.34 4.66 -31.01
N GLU A 75 25.39 4.16 -30.22
CA GLU A 75 25.53 3.99 -28.77
C GLU A 75 25.98 2.54 -28.45
N ASN A 76 26.82 2.37 -27.42
CA ASN A 76 27.23 1.04 -26.98
C ASN A 76 25.99 0.20 -26.67
N GLN A 77 25.90 -0.99 -27.29
CA GLN A 77 24.73 -1.87 -27.22
C GLN A 77 24.32 -2.16 -25.77
N TYR A 78 25.27 -2.34 -24.84
CA TYR A 78 24.96 -2.56 -23.42
C TYR A 78 24.39 -1.31 -22.74
N PHE A 79 24.95 -0.14 -23.03
CA PHE A 79 24.50 1.11 -22.43
C PHE A 79 23.13 1.53 -22.96
N ALA A 80 22.86 1.28 -24.25
CA ALA A 80 21.56 1.54 -24.86
C ALA A 80 20.42 0.70 -24.27
N LEU A 81 20.71 -0.51 -23.77
CA LEU A 81 19.76 -1.40 -23.08
C LEU A 81 19.46 -0.90 -21.64
N LEU A 82 20.45 -0.35 -20.94
CA LEU A 82 20.34 0.05 -19.53
C LEU A 82 19.77 1.47 -19.35
N LYS A 83 20.10 2.38 -20.27
CA LYS A 83 19.72 3.79 -20.24
C LYS A 83 18.22 4.07 -19.95
N PRO A 84 17.24 3.43 -20.62
CA PRO A 84 15.83 3.71 -20.33
C PRO A 84 15.44 3.33 -18.90
N ASN A 85 15.96 2.22 -18.37
CA ASN A 85 15.70 1.78 -17.01
C ASN A 85 16.35 2.71 -15.99
N LEU A 86 17.60 3.13 -16.23
CA LEU A 86 18.29 4.09 -15.35
C LEU A 86 17.53 5.41 -15.26
N LEU A 87 17.13 5.99 -16.39
CA LEU A 87 16.37 7.24 -16.44
C LEU A 87 15.03 7.12 -15.68
N PHE A 88 14.32 6.01 -15.87
CA PHE A 88 13.07 5.74 -15.18
C PHE A 88 13.26 5.68 -13.66
N HIS A 89 14.24 4.89 -13.19
CA HIS A 89 14.48 4.72 -11.76
C HIS A 89 15.05 5.97 -11.10
N THR A 90 15.92 6.72 -11.79
CA THR A 90 16.41 8.02 -11.30
C THR A 90 15.26 9.01 -11.14
N GLY A 91 14.39 9.15 -12.17
CA GLY A 91 13.22 10.01 -12.08
C GLY A 91 12.30 9.63 -10.92
N ARG A 92 12.11 8.32 -10.72
CA ARG A 92 11.31 7.78 -9.62
C ARG A 92 11.91 8.03 -8.24
N ILE A 93 13.21 7.78 -8.03
CA ILE A 93 13.84 7.97 -6.71
C ILE A 93 13.81 9.46 -6.32
N VAL A 94 14.16 10.34 -7.27
CA VAL A 94 14.18 11.78 -7.04
C VAL A 94 12.78 12.31 -6.75
N SER A 95 11.77 11.93 -7.54
CA SER A 95 10.41 12.39 -7.27
C SER A 95 9.84 11.83 -5.97
N PHE A 96 10.13 10.57 -5.64
CA PHE A 96 9.68 9.96 -4.39
C PHE A 96 10.29 10.68 -3.19
N PHE A 97 11.58 11.04 -3.26
CA PHE A 97 12.22 11.85 -2.21
C PHE A 97 11.53 13.22 -2.06
N ILE A 98 11.34 13.95 -3.15
CA ILE A 98 10.78 15.30 -3.11
C ILE A 98 9.32 15.26 -2.65
N LEU A 99 8.48 14.45 -3.31
CA LEU A 99 7.05 14.36 -3.02
C LEU A 99 6.80 13.73 -1.65
N GLY A 100 7.59 12.75 -1.25
CA GLY A 100 7.58 12.20 0.11
C GLY A 100 7.97 13.25 1.16
N GLY A 101 9.01 14.04 0.89
CA GLY A 101 9.38 15.13 1.80
C GLY A 101 8.27 16.17 1.92
N LEU A 102 7.61 16.53 0.82
CA LEU A 102 6.45 17.42 0.86
C LEU A 102 5.31 16.84 1.71
N LEU A 103 5.01 15.54 1.57
CA LEU A 103 4.05 14.88 2.46
C LEU A 103 4.51 14.95 3.92
N GLY A 104 5.78 14.67 4.22
CA GLY A 104 6.31 14.77 5.58
C GLY A 104 6.18 16.16 6.20
N LEU A 105 6.32 17.23 5.41
CA LEU A 105 6.05 18.60 5.89
C LEU A 105 4.58 18.83 6.21
N LEU A 106 3.68 18.30 5.39
CA LEU A 106 2.23 18.48 5.56
C LEU A 106 1.66 17.72 6.77
N GLY A 107 2.31 16.65 7.21
CA GLY A 107 1.73 15.71 8.17
C GLY A 107 2.02 15.99 9.65
N GLY A 108 2.74 17.07 9.99
CA GLY A 108 2.99 17.45 11.38
C GLY A 108 1.72 17.72 12.20
N GLU A 109 0.60 18.05 11.55
CA GLU A 109 -0.67 18.45 12.19
C GLU A 109 -1.91 17.77 11.58
N LEU A 110 -1.74 16.89 10.58
CA LEU A 110 -2.85 16.36 9.80
C LEU A 110 -3.43 15.07 10.42
N ILE A 111 -4.50 15.19 11.20
CA ILE A 111 -5.30 14.05 11.66
C ILE A 111 -6.25 13.66 10.53
N ILE A 112 -5.92 12.59 9.79
CA ILE A 112 -6.81 12.09 8.72
C ILE A 112 -8.01 11.39 9.35
N SER A 113 -9.20 11.96 9.17
CA SER A 113 -10.44 11.33 9.62
C SER A 113 -10.66 9.97 8.96
N SER A 114 -11.31 9.05 9.68
CA SER A 114 -11.70 7.73 9.16
C SER A 114 -12.50 7.83 7.86
N HIS A 115 -13.40 8.82 7.75
CA HIS A 115 -14.21 9.06 6.56
C HIS A 115 -13.38 9.51 5.35
N THR A 116 -12.38 10.37 5.57
CA THR A 116 -11.48 10.83 4.49
C THR A 116 -10.61 9.67 3.99
N ALA A 117 -10.04 8.88 4.90
CA ALA A 117 -9.27 7.68 4.54
C ALA A 117 -10.13 6.67 3.79
N ALA A 118 -11.38 6.48 4.21
CA ALA A 118 -12.33 5.60 3.54
C ALA A 118 -12.65 6.06 2.12
N ALA A 119 -12.95 7.36 1.95
CA ALA A 119 -13.27 7.94 0.65
C ALA A 119 -12.09 7.80 -0.33
N VAL A 120 -10.86 8.07 0.13
CA VAL A 120 -9.65 7.89 -0.69
C VAL A 120 -9.48 6.42 -1.08
N ASN A 121 -9.60 5.48 -0.14
CA ASN A 121 -9.48 4.05 -0.42
C ASN A 121 -10.52 3.55 -1.43
N ILE A 122 -11.79 3.97 -1.29
CA ILE A 122 -12.86 3.61 -2.22
C ILE A 122 -12.59 4.19 -3.61
N PHE A 123 -12.28 5.49 -3.69
CA PHE A 123 -11.99 6.15 -4.95
C PHE A 123 -10.83 5.49 -5.71
N VAL A 124 -9.73 5.24 -4.99
CA VAL A 124 -8.55 4.56 -5.52
C VAL A 124 -8.90 3.14 -5.98
N SER A 125 -9.62 2.36 -5.18
CA SER A 125 -10.00 1.00 -5.52
C SER A 125 -10.84 0.92 -6.79
N LEU A 126 -11.73 1.89 -7.02
CA LEU A 126 -12.55 1.96 -8.23
C LEU A 126 -11.70 2.26 -9.47
N ILE A 127 -10.75 3.20 -9.37
CA ILE A 127 -9.81 3.49 -10.48
C ILE A 127 -8.95 2.27 -10.81
N MET A 128 -8.41 1.59 -9.80
CA MET A 128 -7.62 0.38 -10.02
C MET A 128 -8.44 -0.74 -10.65
N LEU A 129 -9.69 -0.93 -10.22
CA LEU A 129 -10.59 -1.93 -10.77
C LEU A 129 -10.86 -1.65 -12.25
N LEU A 130 -11.15 -0.40 -12.61
CA LEU A 130 -11.34 0.02 -14.00
C LEU A 130 -10.08 -0.20 -14.83
N LEU A 131 -8.90 0.13 -14.30
CA LEU A 131 -7.62 -0.10 -14.98
C LEU A 131 -7.37 -1.59 -15.21
N GLY A 132 -7.57 -2.43 -14.20
CA GLY A 132 -7.42 -3.89 -14.31
C GLY A 132 -8.37 -4.51 -15.35
N LEU A 133 -9.65 -4.11 -15.33
CA LEU A 133 -10.66 -4.56 -16.28
C LEU A 133 -10.38 -4.07 -17.72
N HIS A 134 -9.78 -2.89 -17.87
CA HIS A 134 -9.34 -2.40 -19.17
C HIS A 134 -8.11 -3.18 -19.69
N ILE A 135 -7.11 -3.44 -18.82
CA ILE A 135 -5.88 -4.16 -19.19
C ILE A 135 -6.18 -5.61 -19.61
N ILE A 136 -7.14 -6.28 -18.97
CA ILE A 136 -7.57 -7.65 -19.30
C ILE A 136 -8.48 -7.70 -20.54
N GLY A 137 -8.99 -6.57 -21.00
CA GLY A 137 -9.80 -6.45 -22.23
C GLY A 137 -11.31 -6.65 -22.03
N LEU A 138 -11.81 -6.62 -20.79
CA LEU A 138 -13.24 -6.73 -20.48
C LEU A 138 -14.01 -5.43 -20.72
N ILE A 139 -13.34 -4.28 -20.62
CA ILE A 139 -13.93 -2.96 -20.84
C ILE A 139 -13.20 -2.26 -22.00
N PRO A 140 -13.93 -1.68 -22.98
CA PRO A 140 -13.32 -0.89 -24.05
C PRO A 140 -12.54 0.29 -23.49
N SER A 141 -11.55 0.78 -24.23
CA SER A 141 -10.75 1.93 -23.80
C SER A 141 -11.63 3.12 -23.45
N ILE A 142 -11.25 3.92 -22.46
CA ILE A 142 -11.95 5.19 -22.11
C ILE A 142 -12.11 6.10 -23.34
N ASN A 143 -11.22 5.99 -24.33
CA ASN A 143 -11.34 6.66 -25.61
C ASN A 143 -12.57 6.24 -26.43
N ALA A 144 -13.09 5.04 -26.22
CA ALA A 144 -14.33 4.54 -26.83
C ALA A 144 -15.59 5.22 -26.24
N PHE A 145 -15.50 5.79 -25.03
CA PHE A 145 -16.55 6.63 -24.44
C PHE A 145 -16.54 8.08 -24.92
N GLY A 146 -15.75 8.40 -25.96
CA GLY A 146 -15.73 9.73 -26.58
C GLY A 146 -14.95 10.81 -25.82
N ILE A 147 -14.33 10.46 -24.68
CA ILE A 147 -13.42 11.34 -23.94
C ILE A 147 -12.11 11.43 -24.73
N LYS A 148 -12.05 12.39 -25.65
CA LYS A 148 -10.81 12.72 -26.37
C LYS A 148 -9.92 13.55 -25.45
N MET A 149 -8.64 13.22 -25.38
CA MET A 149 -7.66 14.05 -24.69
C MET A 149 -7.73 15.49 -25.24
N PRO A 150 -7.80 16.51 -24.37
CA PRO A 150 -7.92 17.90 -24.82
C PRO A 150 -6.75 18.27 -25.73
N LEU A 151 -7.02 19.11 -26.74
CA LEU A 151 -6.06 19.47 -27.80
C LEU A 151 -4.74 20.02 -27.23
N ILE A 152 -4.81 20.69 -26.09
CA ILE A 152 -3.67 21.27 -25.36
C ILE A 152 -2.73 20.16 -24.84
N LEU A 153 -3.32 19.12 -24.24
CA LEU A 153 -2.56 18.01 -23.67
C LEU A 153 -2.02 17.09 -24.79
N THR A 154 -2.72 16.96 -25.91
CA THR A 154 -2.21 16.22 -27.09
C THR A 154 -1.10 16.96 -27.84
N ASN A 155 -1.12 18.30 -27.91
CA ASN A 155 -0.03 19.10 -28.46
C ASN A 155 1.21 19.13 -27.56
N GLN A 156 1.04 19.16 -26.24
CA GLN A 156 2.15 18.98 -25.30
C GLN A 156 2.72 17.55 -25.35
N MET A 157 1.86 16.53 -25.45
CA MET A 157 2.29 15.13 -25.58
C MET A 157 2.96 14.83 -26.93
N SER A 158 2.54 15.49 -28.03
CA SER A 158 3.16 15.36 -29.35
C SER A 158 4.49 16.11 -29.45
N SER A 159 4.63 17.22 -28.72
CA SER A 159 5.90 17.92 -28.50
C SER A 159 6.88 17.07 -27.66
N LEU A 160 6.41 16.40 -26.60
CA LEU A 160 7.20 15.45 -25.82
C LEU A 160 7.64 14.22 -26.65
N LYS A 161 6.78 13.72 -27.53
CA LYS A 161 7.12 12.67 -28.51
C LYS A 161 8.20 13.11 -29.51
N LYS A 162 8.31 14.41 -29.82
CA LYS A 162 9.32 14.96 -30.74
C LYS A 162 10.61 15.41 -30.05
N SER A 163 10.58 15.85 -28.78
CA SER A 163 11.72 16.57 -28.18
C SER A 163 12.53 15.83 -27.13
N SER A 164 12.11 14.68 -26.57
CA SER A 164 12.97 14.03 -25.56
C SER A 164 12.78 12.52 -25.38
N ARG A 165 13.54 11.76 -26.17
CA ARG A 165 13.84 10.34 -25.90
C ARG A 165 14.26 10.12 -24.43
N LEU A 166 14.91 11.10 -23.79
CA LEU A 166 15.39 11.03 -22.40
C LEU A 166 14.34 11.35 -21.32
N LEU A 167 13.33 12.18 -21.60
CA LEU A 167 12.40 12.68 -20.56
C LEU A 167 11.20 11.75 -20.36
N ALA A 168 10.80 11.01 -21.40
CA ALA A 168 9.71 10.04 -21.31
C ALA A 168 9.91 9.00 -20.17
N PRO A 169 11.06 8.31 -20.04
CA PRO A 169 11.25 7.37 -18.94
C PRO A 169 11.29 8.09 -17.57
N VAL A 170 11.93 9.26 -17.49
CA VAL A 170 11.98 10.06 -16.24
C VAL A 170 10.57 10.42 -15.77
N THR A 171 9.75 11.03 -16.64
CA THR A 171 8.38 11.44 -16.32
C THR A 171 7.50 10.25 -15.93
N LEU A 172 7.65 9.12 -16.61
CA LEU A 172 6.92 7.90 -16.28
C LEU A 172 7.30 7.37 -14.90
N GLY A 173 8.60 7.41 -14.56
CA GLY A 173 9.11 7.12 -13.22
C GLY A 173 8.53 8.06 -12.17
N MET A 174 8.46 9.36 -12.47
CA MET A 174 7.88 10.37 -11.56
C MET A 174 6.40 10.10 -11.29
N LEU A 175 5.63 9.82 -12.35
CA LEU A 175 4.19 9.57 -12.27
C LEU A 175 3.85 8.31 -11.46
N THR A 176 4.81 7.38 -11.27
CA THR A 176 4.58 6.20 -10.43
C THR A 176 4.31 6.52 -8.97
N PHE A 177 4.65 7.74 -8.50
CA PHE A 177 4.28 8.18 -7.16
C PHE A 177 2.76 8.27 -7.00
N PHE A 178 2.05 8.73 -8.04
CA PHE A 178 0.60 8.89 -8.02
C PHE A 178 -0.15 7.61 -8.40
N LEU A 179 0.57 6.51 -8.65
CA LEU A 179 -0.08 5.25 -8.95
C LEU A 179 -0.75 4.71 -7.69
N PRO A 180 -2.05 4.42 -7.76
CA PRO A 180 -2.75 3.81 -6.65
C PRO A 180 -2.23 2.38 -6.48
N CYS A 181 -1.31 2.15 -5.53
CA CYS A 181 -1.00 0.81 -5.06
C CYS A 181 -0.85 0.81 -3.54
N GLY A 182 -1.32 -0.25 -2.88
CA GLY A 182 -1.43 -0.31 -1.43
C GLY A 182 -0.09 -0.03 -0.72
N PHE A 183 1.02 -0.62 -1.18
CA PHE A 183 2.33 -0.41 -0.57
C PHE A 183 2.84 1.03 -0.71
N THR A 184 2.69 1.66 -1.88
CA THR A 184 3.08 3.07 -2.07
C THR A 184 2.20 3.99 -1.23
N GLN A 185 0.90 3.71 -1.10
CA GLN A 185 0.01 4.50 -0.25
C GLN A 185 0.35 4.39 1.23
N SER A 186 0.61 3.17 1.74
CA SER A 186 1.07 2.97 3.11
C SER A 186 2.33 3.77 3.38
N MET A 187 3.26 3.76 2.43
CA MET A 187 4.50 4.50 2.50
C MET A 187 4.27 6.03 2.43
N GLN A 188 3.42 6.52 1.54
CA GLN A 188 3.06 7.94 1.47
C GLN A 188 2.47 8.45 2.78
N ILE A 189 1.67 7.63 3.47
CA ILE A 189 1.07 8.04 4.73
C ILE A 189 2.07 7.88 5.89
N PHE A 190 2.97 6.89 5.83
CA PHE A 190 4.11 6.84 6.75
C PHE A 190 5.03 8.06 6.59
N SER A 191 5.21 8.51 5.35
CA SER A 191 5.93 9.73 5.00
C SER A 191 5.23 10.97 5.58
N LEU A 192 3.91 11.08 5.40
CA LEU A 192 3.07 12.11 6.02
C LEU A 192 3.24 12.11 7.55
N GLY A 193 3.10 10.96 8.21
CA GLY A 193 3.24 10.83 9.66
C GLY A 193 4.65 11.08 10.22
N SER A 194 5.65 11.28 9.36
CA SER A 194 7.03 11.58 9.78
C SER A 194 7.23 13.01 10.29
N GLY A 195 6.34 13.94 9.93
CA GLY A 195 6.37 15.35 10.35
C GLY A 195 7.61 16.13 9.90
N SER A 196 8.43 15.60 8.98
CA SER A 196 9.67 16.23 8.53
C SER A 196 9.93 15.92 7.06
N PHE A 197 10.35 16.95 6.30
CA PHE A 197 10.74 16.80 4.90
C PHE A 197 11.80 15.71 4.70
N MET A 198 12.86 15.74 5.52
CA MET A 198 13.99 14.82 5.34
C MET A 198 13.59 13.38 5.65
N LYS A 199 12.87 13.16 6.76
CA LYS A 199 12.41 11.81 7.15
C LYS A 199 11.44 11.26 6.12
N GLY A 200 10.41 12.04 5.76
CA GLY A 200 9.41 11.65 4.77
C GLY A 200 10.01 11.36 3.40
N GLY A 201 10.94 12.19 2.94
CA GLY A 201 11.66 12.00 1.68
C GLY A 201 12.55 10.76 1.69
N LEU A 202 13.30 10.53 2.76
CA LEU A 202 14.16 9.34 2.89
C LEU A 202 13.34 8.04 2.91
N TYR A 203 12.18 8.01 3.58
CA TYR A 203 11.31 6.83 3.53
C TYR A 203 10.88 6.50 2.09
N MET A 204 10.47 7.51 1.32
CA MET A 204 10.01 7.28 -0.06
C MET A 204 11.15 6.95 -1.01
N ALA A 205 12.31 7.58 -0.83
CA ALA A 205 13.51 7.27 -1.60
C ALA A 205 14.00 5.84 -1.36
N LEU A 206 14.05 5.40 -0.10
CA LEU A 206 14.47 4.05 0.27
C LEU A 206 13.45 3.01 -0.20
N PHE A 207 12.16 3.30 -0.13
CA PHE A 207 11.13 2.46 -0.74
C PHE A 207 11.35 2.32 -2.26
N ALA A 208 11.56 3.42 -2.98
CA ALA A 208 11.85 3.38 -4.42
C ALA A 208 13.13 2.59 -4.73
N LEU A 209 14.19 2.79 -3.95
CA LEU A 209 15.44 2.02 -4.04
C LEU A 209 15.22 0.53 -3.77
N GLY A 210 14.40 0.16 -2.78
CA GLY A 210 14.07 -1.23 -2.49
C GLY A 210 13.35 -1.93 -3.65
N THR A 211 12.51 -1.20 -4.40
CA THR A 211 11.87 -1.76 -5.60
C THR A 211 12.80 -1.86 -6.82
N LEU A 212 13.96 -1.18 -6.80
CA LEU A 212 14.83 -1.05 -7.97
C LEU A 212 15.37 -2.40 -8.45
N PRO A 213 15.96 -3.28 -7.60
CA PRO A 213 16.60 -4.50 -8.09
C PRO A 213 15.65 -5.40 -8.90
N VAL A 214 14.44 -5.64 -8.39
CA VAL A 214 13.46 -6.51 -9.03
C VAL A 214 12.95 -5.92 -10.34
N LEU A 215 12.59 -4.62 -10.33
CA LEU A 215 12.04 -3.95 -11.51
C LEU A 215 13.10 -3.73 -12.60
N PHE A 216 14.34 -3.43 -12.21
CA PHE A 216 15.45 -3.26 -13.14
C PHE A 216 15.79 -4.57 -13.84
N ILE A 217 15.87 -5.68 -13.09
CA ILE A 217 16.08 -7.02 -13.66
C ILE A 217 14.93 -7.36 -14.62
N ALA A 218 13.68 -7.11 -14.24
CA ALA A 218 12.53 -7.35 -15.10
C ALA A 218 12.58 -6.51 -16.39
N GLY A 219 12.97 -5.24 -16.31
CA GLY A 219 13.13 -4.35 -17.47
C GLY A 219 14.23 -4.78 -18.43
N VAL A 220 15.38 -5.21 -17.92
CA VAL A 220 16.50 -5.68 -18.75
C VAL A 220 16.19 -7.04 -19.39
N THR A 221 15.67 -7.99 -18.61
CA THR A 221 15.33 -9.35 -19.11
C THR A 221 14.18 -9.33 -20.12
N ALA A 222 13.27 -8.36 -20.00
CA ALA A 222 12.24 -8.13 -21.01
C ALA A 222 12.83 -7.87 -22.41
N MET A 223 13.99 -7.26 -22.55
CA MET A 223 14.54 -7.01 -23.89
C MET A 223 14.87 -8.30 -24.66
N PHE A 224 14.97 -9.43 -23.95
CA PHE A 224 15.26 -10.76 -24.52
C PHE A 224 14.05 -11.70 -24.48
N ALA A 225 12.91 -11.28 -23.88
CA ALA A 225 11.75 -12.14 -23.70
C ALA A 225 10.86 -12.18 -24.94
N LYS A 226 10.27 -13.36 -25.22
CA LYS A 226 9.33 -13.55 -26.33
C LYS A 226 8.02 -12.77 -26.09
N GLN A 227 7.41 -12.30 -27.18
CA GLN A 227 6.17 -11.52 -27.13
C GLN A 227 5.01 -12.20 -26.34
N SER A 228 4.91 -13.53 -26.40
CA SER A 228 3.90 -14.31 -25.69
C SER A 228 4.04 -14.25 -24.15
N TYR A 229 5.26 -14.03 -23.64
CA TYR A 229 5.51 -13.87 -22.21
C TYR A 229 4.90 -12.55 -21.69
N PHE A 230 5.01 -11.47 -22.46
CA PHE A 230 4.44 -10.16 -22.06
C PHE A 230 2.92 -10.18 -22.00
N VAL A 231 2.28 -10.83 -22.98
CA VAL A 231 0.81 -10.97 -22.97
C VAL A 231 0.38 -11.71 -21.71
N SER A 232 1.10 -12.79 -21.35
CA SER A 232 0.80 -13.57 -20.15
C SER A 232 1.04 -12.78 -18.86
N LEU A 233 2.16 -12.05 -18.78
CA LEU A 233 2.53 -11.26 -17.60
C LEU A 233 1.59 -10.06 -17.40
N LYS A 234 1.18 -9.39 -18.48
CA LYS A 234 0.19 -8.31 -18.47
C LYS A 234 -1.17 -8.82 -17.97
N ARG A 235 -1.63 -9.98 -18.45
CA ARG A 235 -2.88 -10.61 -17.98
C ARG A 235 -2.79 -11.00 -16.50
N ALA A 236 -1.68 -11.60 -16.06
CA ALA A 236 -1.45 -11.93 -14.66
C ALA A 236 -1.46 -10.67 -13.77
N GLY A 237 -0.79 -9.60 -14.21
CA GLY A 237 -0.80 -8.32 -13.53
C GLY A 237 -2.20 -7.71 -13.41
N ALA A 238 -3.00 -7.75 -14.47
CA ALA A 238 -4.39 -7.29 -14.45
C ALA A 238 -5.23 -8.05 -13.42
N ILE A 239 -5.09 -9.38 -13.34
CA ILE A 239 -5.79 -10.23 -12.37
C ILE A 239 -5.41 -9.80 -10.94
N LEU A 240 -4.11 -9.62 -10.65
CA LEU A 240 -3.65 -9.17 -9.33
C LEU A 240 -4.19 -7.78 -8.98
N ILE A 241 -4.21 -6.84 -9.93
CA ILE A 241 -4.77 -5.50 -9.74
C ILE A 241 -6.25 -5.60 -9.38
N ILE A 242 -7.04 -6.42 -10.10
CA ILE A 242 -8.47 -6.61 -9.83
C ILE A 242 -8.68 -7.17 -8.41
N ILE A 243 -7.94 -8.22 -8.03
CA ILE A 243 -8.01 -8.81 -6.68
C ILE A 243 -7.72 -7.75 -5.61
N PHE A 244 -6.61 -7.03 -5.74
CA PHE A 244 -6.24 -5.97 -4.78
C PHE A 244 -7.26 -4.82 -4.74
N SER A 245 -7.89 -4.50 -5.86
CA SER A 245 -8.94 -3.47 -5.93
C SER A 245 -10.13 -3.87 -5.06
N PHE A 246 -10.58 -5.14 -5.13
CA PHE A 246 -11.64 -5.63 -4.25
C PHE A 246 -11.24 -5.63 -2.76
N LEU A 247 -9.98 -5.97 -2.45
CA LEU A 247 -9.47 -5.90 -1.07
C LEU A 247 -9.43 -4.45 -0.53
N MET A 248 -9.02 -3.50 -1.36
CA MET A 248 -9.05 -2.08 -0.98
C MET A 248 -10.47 -1.54 -0.84
N LEU A 249 -11.39 -1.94 -1.72
CA LEU A 249 -12.78 -1.53 -1.67
C LEU A 249 -13.46 -2.01 -0.37
N THR A 250 -13.24 -3.27 0.01
CA THR A 250 -13.77 -3.81 1.28
C THR A 250 -13.16 -3.11 2.50
N SER A 251 -11.89 -2.72 2.43
CA SER A 251 -11.22 -1.91 3.47
C SER A 251 -11.84 -0.53 3.60
N GLY A 252 -12.05 0.18 2.48
CA GLY A 252 -12.71 1.48 2.46
C GLY A 252 -14.16 1.44 2.95
N ILE A 253 -14.97 0.48 2.51
CA ILE A 253 -16.37 0.32 2.98
C ILE A 253 -16.41 0.05 4.48
N THR A 254 -15.44 -0.68 5.02
CA THR A 254 -15.41 -0.98 6.46
C THR A 254 -15.09 0.28 7.28
N LEU A 255 -14.16 1.11 6.82
CA LEU A 255 -13.87 2.40 7.43
C LEU A 255 -15.10 3.34 7.45
N LEU A 256 -16.00 3.23 6.45
CA LEU A 256 -17.27 3.98 6.45
C LEU A 256 -18.32 3.38 7.38
N ASN A 257 -18.51 2.06 7.31
CA ASN A 257 -19.68 1.41 7.91
C ASN A 257 -19.49 1.02 9.37
N ASN A 258 -18.27 1.12 9.92
CA ASN A 258 -17.99 0.78 11.31
C ASN A 258 -18.59 -0.58 11.68
N LYS A 259 -18.55 -1.56 10.75
CA LYS A 259 -19.12 -2.90 10.96
C LYS A 259 -18.00 -3.85 11.41
N PRO A 260 -18.20 -4.65 12.47
CA PRO A 260 -17.17 -5.54 12.98
C PRO A 260 -16.74 -6.58 11.95
N VAL A 261 -15.46 -6.95 11.98
CA VAL A 261 -15.02 -8.22 11.40
C VAL A 261 -15.43 -9.34 12.35
N THR A 262 -16.28 -10.23 11.85
CA THR A 262 -16.70 -11.43 12.56
C THR A 262 -15.60 -12.48 12.44
N LYS A 263 -14.59 -12.42 13.31
CA LYS A 263 -13.76 -13.57 13.65
C LYS A 263 -13.81 -13.80 15.15
N THR A 264 -14.59 -14.81 15.52
CA THR A 264 -14.85 -15.22 16.89
C THR A 264 -13.65 -15.97 17.44
N ASN A 265 -12.90 -15.34 18.33
CA ASN A 265 -12.16 -15.98 19.41
C ASN A 265 -12.12 -14.96 20.57
N ALA A 266 -13.18 -14.96 21.37
CA ALA A 266 -13.28 -14.11 22.55
C ALA A 266 -12.50 -14.76 23.70
N ILE A 267 -11.54 -14.04 24.28
CA ILE A 267 -10.92 -14.41 25.57
C ILE A 267 -11.37 -13.37 26.59
N GLU A 268 -12.02 -13.85 27.64
CA GLU A 268 -12.45 -13.06 28.79
C GLU A 268 -11.24 -12.69 29.66
N SER A 269 -11.00 -11.39 29.83
CA SER A 269 -10.27 -10.88 30.98
C SER A 269 -11.08 -9.73 31.57
N ILE A 270 -11.82 -10.05 32.64
CA ILE A 270 -12.51 -9.06 33.47
C ILE A 270 -11.94 -9.21 34.87
N THR A 271 -11.06 -8.29 35.26
CA THR A 271 -10.65 -8.14 36.66
C THR A 271 -11.78 -7.43 37.39
N ALA A 272 -12.66 -8.19 38.03
CA ALA A 272 -13.78 -7.67 38.79
C ALA A 272 -13.29 -7.22 40.19
N ASN A 273 -12.91 -5.95 40.36
CA ASN A 273 -12.95 -5.28 41.67
C ASN A 273 -12.72 -3.76 41.72
N GLU A 274 -12.82 -3.03 40.60
CA GLU A 274 -12.78 -1.56 40.61
C GLU A 274 -14.01 -0.98 39.89
N PRO A 275 -14.43 0.27 40.19
CA PRO A 275 -15.48 0.98 39.43
C PRO A 275 -15.10 1.22 37.96
N VAL A 276 -13.92 0.76 37.55
CA VAL A 276 -13.35 0.84 36.20
C VAL A 276 -13.02 -0.58 35.73
N GLN A 277 -13.52 -0.95 34.56
CA GLN A 277 -13.18 -2.21 33.91
C GLN A 277 -11.89 -2.03 33.09
N VAL A 278 -10.81 -2.72 33.46
CA VAL A 278 -9.57 -2.71 32.70
C VAL A 278 -9.61 -3.80 31.63
N VAL A 279 -9.28 -3.43 30.39
CA VAL A 279 -9.16 -4.36 29.26
C VAL A 279 -7.84 -4.15 28.55
N THR A 280 -7.11 -5.24 28.33
CA THR A 280 -5.77 -5.23 27.76
C THR A 280 -5.76 -5.74 26.34
N MET A 281 -5.04 -5.06 25.45
CA MET A 281 -4.85 -5.49 24.06
C MET A 281 -3.39 -5.31 23.63
N HIS A 282 -2.84 -6.33 23.01
CA HIS A 282 -1.50 -6.34 22.44
C HIS A 282 -1.56 -6.14 20.92
N ILE A 283 -0.80 -5.18 20.41
CA ILE A 283 -0.58 -5.02 18.97
C ILE A 283 0.56 -5.94 18.56
N LYS A 284 0.23 -7.02 17.85
CA LYS A 284 1.20 -7.96 17.25
C LYS A 284 1.28 -7.72 15.74
N TYR A 285 2.30 -8.27 15.08
CA TYR A 285 2.47 -8.19 13.62
C TYR A 285 1.24 -8.73 12.86
N ARG A 286 0.61 -9.78 13.41
CA ARG A 286 -0.59 -10.41 12.83
C ARG A 286 -1.90 -9.64 13.08
N GLY A 287 -1.86 -8.58 13.88
CA GLY A 287 -3.02 -7.75 14.21
C GLY A 287 -3.22 -7.56 15.72
N PHE A 288 -4.46 -7.27 16.10
CA PHE A 288 -4.83 -7.04 17.50
C PHE A 288 -5.07 -8.36 18.23
N THR A 289 -4.45 -8.52 19.40
CA THR A 289 -4.60 -9.70 20.24
C THR A 289 -4.96 -9.27 21.67
N PRO A 290 -6.16 -9.60 22.20
CA PRO A 290 -7.27 -10.21 21.49
C PRO A 290 -7.94 -9.24 20.49
N GLU A 291 -8.52 -9.79 19.42
CA GLU A 291 -9.30 -9.02 18.43
C GLU A 291 -10.67 -8.61 19.00
N VAL A 292 -11.21 -9.41 19.92
CA VAL A 292 -12.52 -9.20 20.55
C VAL A 292 -12.33 -8.96 22.05
N LEU A 293 -12.81 -7.81 22.54
CA LEU A 293 -12.73 -7.39 23.94
C LEU A 293 -14.14 -7.30 24.53
N LYS A 294 -14.45 -8.06 25.60
CA LYS A 294 -15.78 -8.00 26.23
C LYS A 294 -15.83 -6.94 27.33
N ILE A 295 -16.84 -6.06 27.30
CA ILE A 295 -17.04 -4.97 28.28
C ILE A 295 -18.49 -4.85 28.71
N LYS A 296 -18.74 -4.31 29.91
CA LYS A 296 -20.09 -4.11 30.45
C LYS A 296 -20.64 -2.73 30.12
N GLN A 297 -21.92 -2.65 29.78
CA GLN A 297 -22.62 -1.39 29.60
C GLN A 297 -22.60 -0.53 30.88
N GLY A 298 -22.38 0.78 30.74
CA GLY A 298 -22.49 1.74 31.84
C GLY A 298 -21.36 1.71 32.86
N VAL A 299 -20.34 0.87 32.66
CA VAL A 299 -19.12 0.83 33.49
C VAL A 299 -18.00 1.56 32.77
N LYS A 300 -17.24 2.40 33.47
CA LYS A 300 -16.08 3.09 32.87
C LYS A 300 -15.03 2.04 32.45
N VAL A 301 -14.57 2.10 31.20
CA VAL A 301 -13.57 1.18 30.66
C VAL A 301 -12.22 1.89 30.56
N ARG A 302 -11.17 1.24 31.08
CA ARG A 302 -9.77 1.61 30.84
C ARG A 302 -9.17 0.60 29.87
N TRP A 303 -8.93 1.04 28.65
CA TRP A 303 -8.33 0.23 27.61
C TRP A 303 -6.82 0.46 27.58
N GLU A 304 -6.06 -0.57 27.93
CA GLU A 304 -4.61 -0.59 27.88
C GLU A 304 -4.13 -1.26 26.59
N ILE A 305 -3.43 -0.48 25.76
CA ILE A 305 -2.97 -0.90 24.44
C ILE A 305 -1.45 -1.04 24.50
N TYR A 306 -0.97 -2.27 24.42
CA TYR A 306 0.45 -2.61 24.44
C TYR A 306 1.01 -2.62 23.02
N GLY A 307 1.92 -1.69 22.73
CA GLY A 307 2.55 -1.52 21.42
C GLY A 307 3.68 -2.49 21.09
N ASP A 308 3.50 -3.80 21.31
CA ASP A 308 4.58 -4.81 21.27
C ASP A 308 5.29 -4.94 19.90
N GLU A 309 4.52 -5.00 18.81
CA GLU A 309 5.03 -5.16 17.42
C GLU A 309 4.34 -4.14 16.50
N VAL A 310 4.35 -2.86 16.90
CA VAL A 310 3.69 -1.77 16.15
C VAL A 310 4.36 -1.55 14.80
N THR A 311 3.61 -1.72 13.71
CA THR A 311 4.05 -1.42 12.35
C THR A 311 3.57 -0.05 11.90
N GLY A 312 4.02 0.44 10.74
CA GLY A 312 3.46 1.67 10.14
C GLY A 312 1.94 1.60 9.89
N CYS A 313 1.37 0.40 9.76
CA CYS A 313 -0.08 0.20 9.62
C CYS A 313 -0.81 0.30 10.97
N THR A 314 -0.18 -0.12 12.08
CA THR A 314 -0.80 -0.22 13.41
C THR A 314 -0.34 0.86 14.40
N ASN A 315 0.41 1.88 13.93
CA ASN A 315 0.91 3.00 14.74
C ASN A 315 -0.17 4.02 15.16
N ALA A 316 -1.40 3.84 14.70
CA ALA A 316 -2.54 4.60 15.16
C ALA A 316 -3.80 3.74 15.09
N ILE A 317 -4.68 3.92 16.08
CA ILE A 317 -5.98 3.27 16.19
C ILE A 317 -7.07 4.32 16.02
N LEU A 318 -8.02 4.03 15.14
CA LEU A 318 -9.27 4.76 15.00
C LEU A 318 -10.34 4.06 15.86
N PHE A 319 -10.90 4.79 16.80
CA PHE A 319 -12.02 4.34 17.62
C PHE A 319 -13.23 5.26 17.42
N PRO A 320 -14.10 4.96 16.44
CA PRO A 320 -15.14 5.90 16.03
C PRO A 320 -16.24 6.11 17.07
N TYR A 321 -16.43 5.17 18.00
CA TYR A 321 -17.39 5.33 19.09
C TYR A 321 -17.11 6.59 19.94
N ALA A 322 -15.85 6.83 20.27
CA ALA A 322 -15.41 8.01 21.02
C ALA A 322 -14.95 9.16 20.10
N ASN A 323 -15.02 8.99 18.77
CA ASN A 323 -14.49 9.91 17.77
C ASN A 323 -13.02 10.30 18.03
N ILE A 324 -12.20 9.32 18.45
CA ILE A 324 -10.78 9.53 18.74
C ILE A 324 -9.88 8.77 17.77
N GLN A 325 -8.74 9.37 17.46
CA GLN A 325 -7.60 8.71 16.84
C GLN A 325 -6.46 8.72 17.85
N VAL A 326 -5.99 7.53 18.20
CA VAL A 326 -4.98 7.35 19.24
C VAL A 326 -3.70 6.89 18.58
N LYS A 327 -2.64 7.68 18.70
CA LYS A 327 -1.30 7.30 18.24
C LYS A 327 -0.73 6.28 19.21
N ILE A 328 -0.18 5.18 18.70
CA ILE A 328 0.38 4.10 19.51
C ILE A 328 1.91 4.12 19.35
N PRO A 329 2.65 4.56 20.38
CA PRO A 329 4.10 4.46 20.39
C PRO A 329 4.51 2.98 20.52
N ARG A 330 5.65 2.64 19.92
CA ARG A 330 6.18 1.27 19.94
C ARG A 330 6.78 0.99 21.33
N ASN A 331 6.55 -0.22 21.86
CA ASN A 331 6.97 -0.66 23.21
C ASN A 331 6.43 0.20 24.37
N GLU A 332 5.40 1.01 24.13
CA GLU A 332 4.72 1.78 25.16
C GLU A 332 3.28 1.30 25.34
N VAL A 333 2.72 1.60 26.51
CA VAL A 333 1.32 1.35 26.82
C VAL A 333 0.54 2.63 26.63
N THR A 334 -0.42 2.62 25.71
CA THR A 334 -1.35 3.73 25.55
C THR A 334 -2.65 3.42 26.26
N ILE A 335 -3.14 4.37 27.06
CA ILE A 335 -4.35 4.19 27.87
C ILE A 335 -5.46 5.06 27.30
N VAL A 336 -6.61 4.45 27.05
CA VAL A 336 -7.82 5.14 26.57
C VAL A 336 -8.96 4.85 27.54
N GLU A 337 -9.58 5.90 28.06
CA GLU A 337 -10.73 5.75 28.96
C GLU A 337 -12.02 6.17 28.25
N PHE A 338 -13.06 5.35 28.33
CA PHE A 338 -14.38 5.66 27.77
C PHE A 338 -15.51 4.96 28.55
N MET A 339 -16.76 5.36 28.31
CA MET A 339 -17.93 4.72 28.93
C MET A 339 -18.93 4.27 27.85
N PRO A 340 -19.22 2.97 27.72
CA PRO A 340 -20.16 2.45 26.73
C PRO A 340 -21.62 2.72 27.15
N ALA A 341 -22.31 3.57 26.40
CA ALA A 341 -23.70 3.98 26.66
C ALA A 341 -24.75 2.96 26.19
N LYS A 342 -24.45 2.14 25.17
CA LYS A 342 -25.39 1.17 24.57
C LYS A 342 -24.73 -0.20 24.40
N LYS A 343 -25.52 -1.26 24.60
CA LYS A 343 -25.13 -2.62 24.24
C LYS A 343 -24.90 -2.76 22.74
N GLY A 344 -24.05 -3.70 22.36
CA GLY A 344 -23.72 -3.97 20.97
C GLY A 344 -22.23 -3.97 20.71
N TYR A 345 -21.87 -3.78 19.44
CA TYR A 345 -20.48 -3.87 18.98
C TYR A 345 -19.91 -2.47 18.82
N LEU A 346 -18.75 -2.20 19.44
CA LEU A 346 -17.97 -0.98 19.21
C LEU A 346 -16.70 -1.36 18.46
N PRO A 347 -16.67 -1.26 17.12
CA PRO A 347 -15.49 -1.62 16.37
C PRO A 347 -14.43 -0.54 16.50
N PHE A 348 -13.19 -1.00 16.42
CA PHE A 348 -12.01 -0.17 16.26
C PHE A 348 -11.13 -0.79 15.19
N SER A 349 -10.27 0.03 14.58
CA SER A 349 -9.36 -0.44 13.56
C SER A 349 -8.06 0.33 13.62
N CYS A 350 -7.02 -0.19 12.97
CA CYS A 350 -5.88 0.65 12.67
C CYS A 350 -6.30 1.80 11.72
N TRP A 351 -5.49 2.84 11.60
CA TRP A 351 -5.84 4.02 10.79
C TRP A 351 -6.12 3.71 9.31
N MET A 352 -5.62 2.57 8.81
CA MET A 352 -5.88 2.06 7.46
C MET A 352 -7.14 1.22 7.31
N GLY A 353 -7.80 0.83 8.42
CA GLY A 353 -8.99 -0.03 8.40
C GLY A 353 -8.74 -1.48 8.00
N MET A 354 -7.47 -1.92 7.95
CA MET A 354 -7.10 -3.29 7.57
C MET A 354 -7.07 -4.22 8.78
N VAL A 355 -6.35 -3.84 9.84
CA VAL A 355 -6.35 -4.56 11.12
C VAL A 355 -7.51 -4.04 11.95
N ARG A 356 -8.34 -4.94 12.47
CA ARG A 356 -9.61 -4.61 13.11
C ARG A 356 -9.72 -5.32 14.44
N GLY A 357 -10.56 -4.76 15.29
CA GLY A 357 -10.98 -5.36 16.54
C GLY A 357 -12.34 -4.81 16.94
N VAL A 358 -12.93 -5.39 17.97
CA VAL A 358 -14.26 -5.02 18.41
C VAL A 358 -14.41 -5.17 19.91
N PHE A 359 -15.04 -4.17 20.53
CA PHE A 359 -15.60 -4.33 21.85
C PHE A 359 -17.00 -4.92 21.77
N LEU A 360 -17.24 -6.02 22.47
CA LEU A 360 -18.56 -6.59 22.71
C LEU A 360 -19.10 -6.01 24.01
N VAL A 361 -20.10 -5.13 23.92
CA VAL A 361 -20.77 -4.51 25.07
C VAL A 361 -21.97 -5.34 25.47
N GLU A 362 -21.91 -5.94 26.66
CA GLU A 362 -22.94 -6.79 27.26
C GLU A 362 -23.71 -6.12 28.41
#